data_AF-A0A7C5DRE1-F1
#
_entry.id   AF-A0A7C5DRE1-F1
#
_cell.length_a   1.000
_cell.length_b   1.000
_cell.length_c   1.000
_cell.angle_alpha   90.00
_cell.angle_beta   90.00
_cell.angle_gamma   90.00
#
_symmetry.space_group_name_H-M   'P 1'
#
loop_
_entity.id
_entity.type
_entity.pdbx_description
1 polymer ?
#
loop_
_entity_poly.entity_id
_entity_poly.type
_entity_poly.pdbx_seq_one_letter_code
_entity_poly.pdbx_strand_id
1 'polypeptide(L)'
;MDLKKLIVFDMDGVIVDVSGSYREVVRQTARLFFNDIRFENNLPNPLFSLADLATVKQAGGLNNDWDLTYHMLTLLMTKVEVSIESPHCKGWACLGSLMPHCDATALSMHLRSSSTPLADLHKQFSGAANPWVDHLSMGDVGTGNIIKQIFQELYLGQDLFRQTYGFVPRIHGGEGLIDQESLLIPKSVFKRLAKTHRLALATGRPRSEAEHALNRFELQTYFKITYTLDECLAEEKNIYEKSGEVLHLSKPHPFMLDAVVEYSSEKLGNLFYIGDMPDDML
;
A
#
# COMPACT_ATOMS: atom_id res chain seq x y z
N MET A 1 -4.98 19.64 38.85
CA MET A 1 -4.75 18.38 38.13
C MET A 1 -3.80 18.69 37.01
N ASP A 2 -2.69 17.97 36.90
CA ASP A 2 -1.83 18.11 35.72
C ASP A 2 -2.61 17.69 34.47
N LEU A 3 -2.58 18.55 33.46
CA LEU A 3 -3.24 18.27 32.18
C LEU A 3 -2.56 17.05 31.56
N LYS A 4 -3.36 16.10 31.06
CA LYS A 4 -2.80 14.95 30.35
C LYS A 4 -2.17 15.45 29.05
N LYS A 5 -0.97 14.94 28.75
CA LYS A 5 -0.31 15.14 27.46
C LYS A 5 -0.99 14.24 26.41
N LEU A 6 -0.98 14.69 25.17
CA LEU A 6 -1.41 13.91 24.01
C LEU A 6 -0.18 13.38 23.28
N ILE A 7 -0.19 12.08 22.97
CA ILE A 7 0.83 11.45 22.12
C ILE A 7 0.09 10.82 20.94
N VAL A 8 0.34 11.36 19.76
CA VAL A 8 -0.16 10.82 18.50
C VAL A 8 0.92 9.93 17.90
N PHE A 9 0.54 8.74 17.44
CA PHE A 9 1.45 7.77 16.84
C PHE A 9 1.09 7.58 15.37
N ASP A 10 2.10 7.42 14.52
CA ASP A 10 1.91 6.65 13.29
C ASP A 10 1.82 5.15 13.59
N MET A 11 1.32 4.37 12.64
CA MET A 11 1.27 2.91 12.73
C MET A 11 2.53 2.25 12.17
N ASP A 12 2.81 2.46 10.90
CA ASP A 12 3.86 1.74 10.18
C ASP A 12 5.22 2.28 10.61
N GLY A 13 6.19 1.38 10.83
CA GLY A 13 7.54 1.78 11.27
C GLY A 13 7.63 2.31 12.71
N VAL A 14 6.49 2.56 13.37
CA VAL A 14 6.40 3.04 14.75
C VAL A 14 5.76 1.99 15.68
N ILE A 15 4.51 1.62 15.43
CA ILE A 15 3.79 0.62 16.23
C ILE A 15 4.02 -0.77 15.63
N VAL A 16 3.90 -0.87 14.30
CA VAL A 16 3.88 -2.11 13.53
C VAL A 16 5.10 -2.20 12.62
N ASP A 17 5.79 -3.34 12.68
CA ASP A 17 6.83 -3.71 11.73
C ASP A 17 6.17 -4.29 10.47
N VAL A 18 6.27 -3.51 9.39
CA VAL A 18 5.75 -3.84 8.05
C VAL A 18 6.85 -4.31 7.09
N SER A 19 8.09 -4.46 7.58
CA SER A 19 9.24 -4.76 6.71
C SER A 19 9.11 -6.09 5.96
N GLY A 20 8.34 -7.03 6.49
CA GLY A 20 8.04 -8.33 5.89
C GLY A 20 6.77 -8.40 5.03
N SER A 21 5.90 -7.37 5.05
CA SER A 21 4.59 -7.42 4.39
C SER A 21 4.61 -6.69 3.04
N TYR A 22 4.59 -5.36 3.02
CA TYR A 22 4.33 -4.56 1.81
C TYR A 22 5.26 -4.89 0.63
N ARG A 23 6.57 -4.97 0.84
CA ARG A 23 7.52 -5.27 -0.24
C ARG A 23 7.34 -6.69 -0.80
N GLU A 24 6.93 -7.62 0.06
CA GLU A 24 6.62 -8.98 -0.35
C GLU A 24 5.31 -9.02 -1.14
N VAL A 25 4.30 -8.24 -0.75
CA VAL A 25 3.07 -8.06 -1.53
C VAL A 25 3.42 -7.56 -2.93
N VAL A 26 4.22 -6.50 -3.08
CA VAL A 26 4.64 -5.96 -4.39
C VAL A 26 5.27 -7.06 -5.26
N ARG A 27 6.19 -7.85 -4.68
CA ARG A 27 6.90 -8.93 -5.39
C ARG A 27 5.95 -10.07 -5.82
N GLN A 28 5.00 -10.43 -4.96
CA GLN A 28 4.01 -11.47 -5.26
C GLN A 28 2.95 -10.97 -6.25
N THR A 29 2.50 -9.72 -6.14
CA THR A 29 1.62 -9.08 -7.13
C THR A 29 2.24 -9.10 -8.51
N ALA A 30 3.54 -8.78 -8.61
CA ALA A 30 4.28 -8.90 -9.87
C ALA A 30 4.17 -10.30 -10.47
N ARG A 31 4.41 -11.33 -9.65
CA ARG A 31 4.41 -12.72 -10.11
C ARG A 31 3.01 -13.16 -10.56
N LEU A 32 1.97 -12.79 -9.81
CA LEU A 32 0.58 -13.13 -10.11
C LEU A 32 0.02 -12.37 -11.30
N PHE A 33 0.46 -11.13 -11.53
CA PHE A 33 0.08 -10.34 -12.70
C PHE A 33 0.46 -11.04 -14.00
N PHE A 34 1.62 -11.72 -14.00
CA PHE A 34 2.11 -12.51 -15.13
C PHE A 34 1.65 -13.98 -15.11
N ASN A 35 0.66 -14.35 -14.31
CA ASN A 35 0.06 -15.68 -14.43
C ASN A 35 -0.61 -15.83 -15.80
N ASP A 36 -0.59 -17.05 -16.34
CA ASP A 36 -1.17 -17.42 -17.63
C ASP A 36 -0.52 -16.72 -18.85
N ILE A 37 0.61 -16.03 -18.66
CA ILE A 37 1.40 -15.48 -19.78
C ILE A 37 2.04 -16.61 -20.61
N ARG A 38 2.24 -16.41 -21.92
CA ARG A 38 2.99 -17.39 -22.71
C ARG A 38 4.41 -17.52 -22.16
N PHE A 39 4.84 -18.78 -22.02
CA PHE A 39 6.13 -19.15 -21.43
C PHE A 39 6.29 -18.73 -19.95
N GLU A 40 5.19 -18.66 -19.20
CA GLU A 40 5.22 -18.40 -17.75
C GLU A 40 6.25 -19.26 -17.00
N ASN A 41 6.33 -20.56 -17.32
CA ASN A 41 7.26 -21.49 -16.68
C ASN A 41 8.75 -21.12 -16.84
N ASN A 42 9.08 -20.21 -17.77
CA ASN A 42 10.44 -19.73 -17.97
C ASN A 42 10.77 -18.54 -17.05
N LEU A 43 9.78 -17.84 -16.50
CA LEU A 43 10.00 -16.74 -15.58
C LEU A 43 10.57 -17.25 -14.25
N PRO A 44 11.58 -16.58 -13.67
CA PRO A 44 12.08 -16.95 -12.36
C PRO A 44 11.01 -16.73 -11.28
N ASN A 45 11.10 -17.47 -10.18
CA ASN A 45 10.26 -17.27 -9.01
C ASN A 45 11.15 -17.19 -7.76
N PRO A 46 11.28 -16.03 -7.09
CA PRO A 46 10.72 -14.72 -7.48
C PRO A 46 11.14 -14.19 -8.86
N LEU A 47 10.37 -13.23 -9.40
CA LEU A 47 10.79 -12.47 -10.59
C LEU A 47 12.06 -11.63 -10.32
N PHE A 48 12.17 -11.04 -9.13
CA PHE A 48 13.29 -10.21 -8.68
C PHE A 48 13.41 -10.27 -7.15
N SER A 49 14.56 -9.90 -6.60
CA SER A 49 14.80 -9.94 -5.15
C SER A 49 14.19 -8.72 -4.43
N LEU A 50 13.92 -8.85 -3.13
CA LEU A 50 13.49 -7.70 -2.30
C LEU A 50 14.58 -6.63 -2.18
N ALA A 51 15.86 -7.00 -2.26
CA ALA A 51 16.96 -6.05 -2.25
C ALA A 51 16.97 -5.19 -3.53
N ASP A 52 16.72 -5.79 -4.68
CA ASP A 52 16.60 -5.10 -5.96
C ASP A 52 15.39 -4.15 -5.98
N LEU A 53 14.24 -4.60 -5.46
CA LEU A 53 13.06 -3.73 -5.27
C LEU A 53 13.36 -2.54 -4.36
N ALA A 54 14.10 -2.76 -3.26
CA ALA A 54 14.49 -1.69 -2.35
C ALA A 54 15.37 -0.64 -3.02
N THR A 55 16.27 -1.04 -3.93
CA THR A 55 17.07 -0.10 -4.74
C THR A 55 16.20 0.81 -5.60
N VAL A 56 15.12 0.29 -6.21
CA VAL A 56 14.17 1.12 -6.97
C VAL A 56 13.38 2.06 -6.06
N LYS A 57 12.89 1.59 -4.91
CA LYS A 57 12.16 2.44 -3.94
C LYS A 57 13.04 3.60 -3.44
N GLN A 58 14.34 3.37 -3.25
CA GLN A 58 15.30 4.38 -2.79
C GLN A 58 15.60 5.47 -3.83
N ALA A 59 15.27 5.28 -5.11
CA ALA A 59 15.41 6.33 -6.12
C ALA A 59 14.43 7.50 -5.91
N GLY A 60 13.40 7.31 -5.08
CA GLY A 60 12.41 8.34 -4.73
C GLY A 60 11.31 8.51 -5.78
N GLY A 61 10.33 9.36 -5.48
CA GLY A 61 9.21 9.69 -6.38
C GLY A 61 8.06 8.68 -6.41
N LEU A 62 8.02 7.73 -5.48
CA LEU A 62 6.94 6.74 -5.32
C LEU A 62 6.33 6.91 -3.92
N ASN A 63 5.08 7.36 -3.86
CA ASN A 63 4.48 7.85 -2.61
C ASN A 63 3.95 6.71 -1.72
N ASN A 64 3.53 5.59 -2.33
CA ASN A 64 3.04 4.43 -1.61
C ASN A 64 3.40 3.11 -2.33
N ASP A 65 3.11 1.97 -1.71
CA ASP A 65 3.44 0.66 -2.27
C ASP A 65 2.53 0.24 -3.45
N TRP A 66 1.38 0.90 -3.67
CA TRP A 66 0.61 0.74 -4.92
C TRP A 66 1.32 1.43 -6.08
N ASP A 67 1.85 2.64 -5.90
CA ASP A 67 2.65 3.35 -6.91
C ASP A 67 3.91 2.56 -7.27
N LEU A 68 4.57 1.99 -6.26
CA LEU A 68 5.72 1.10 -6.46
C LEU A 68 5.34 -0.15 -7.26
N THR A 69 4.18 -0.75 -6.98
CA THR A 69 3.68 -1.91 -7.73
C THR A 69 3.38 -1.55 -9.19
N TYR A 70 2.67 -0.45 -9.41
CA TYR A 70 2.37 0.05 -10.74
C TYR A 70 3.66 0.31 -11.54
N HIS A 71 4.60 1.06 -10.96
CA HIS A 71 5.87 1.40 -11.59
C HIS A 71 6.69 0.16 -11.92
N MET A 72 6.78 -0.79 -10.99
CA MET A 72 7.48 -2.06 -11.19
C MET A 72 6.86 -2.85 -12.35
N LEU A 73 5.53 -2.96 -12.43
CA LEU A 73 4.85 -3.64 -13.54
C LEU A 73 5.10 -2.93 -14.88
N THR A 74 5.07 -1.59 -14.88
CA THR A 74 5.43 -0.78 -16.06
C THR A 74 6.84 -1.09 -16.55
N LEU A 75 7.82 -1.17 -15.64
CA LEU A 75 9.20 -1.54 -15.98
C LEU A 75 9.28 -2.97 -16.56
N LEU A 76 8.66 -3.96 -15.92
CA LEU A 76 8.72 -5.35 -16.41
C LEU A 76 8.05 -5.50 -17.78
N MET A 77 6.93 -4.82 -18.00
CA MET A 77 6.22 -4.84 -19.29
C MET A 77 7.04 -4.24 -20.44
N THR A 78 8.09 -3.46 -20.18
CA THR A 78 9.02 -3.00 -21.25
C THR A 78 9.78 -4.13 -21.93
N LYS A 79 9.87 -5.31 -21.29
CA LYS A 79 10.51 -6.51 -21.82
C LYS A 79 9.51 -7.59 -22.24
N VAL A 80 8.23 -7.27 -22.31
CA VAL A 80 7.18 -8.18 -22.77
C VAL A 80 6.73 -7.74 -24.15
N GLU A 81 6.77 -8.67 -25.11
CA GLU A 81 6.22 -8.42 -26.44
C GLU A 81 4.70 -8.61 -26.39
N VAL A 82 3.94 -7.62 -26.87
CA VAL A 82 2.47 -7.65 -26.87
C VAL A 82 1.97 -7.60 -28.30
N SER A 83 1.20 -8.63 -28.71
CA SER A 83 0.76 -8.80 -30.10
C SER A 83 -0.66 -8.27 -30.38
N ILE A 84 -1.23 -7.47 -29.48
CA ILE A 84 -2.56 -6.89 -29.61
C ILE A 84 -2.53 -5.39 -29.41
N GLU A 85 -3.45 -4.71 -30.08
CA GLU A 85 -3.66 -3.27 -29.94
C GLU A 85 -4.38 -2.94 -28.62
N SER A 86 -4.42 -1.64 -28.30
CA SER A 86 -4.91 -1.04 -27.06
C SER A 86 -6.14 -1.70 -26.40
N PRO A 87 -6.26 -1.62 -25.06
CA PRO A 87 -7.34 -2.26 -24.32
C PRO A 87 -8.75 -1.79 -24.72
N HIS A 88 -9.65 -2.74 -24.99
CA HIS A 88 -11.07 -2.49 -25.29
C HIS A 88 -12.05 -3.04 -24.24
N CYS A 89 -11.54 -3.64 -23.16
CA CYS A 89 -12.33 -4.23 -22.07
C CYS A 89 -11.84 -3.73 -20.71
N LYS A 90 -12.46 -4.13 -19.60
CA LYS A 90 -12.11 -3.64 -18.25
C LYS A 90 -11.87 -4.78 -17.27
N GLY A 91 -11.11 -4.48 -16.23
CA GLY A 91 -10.90 -5.39 -15.11
C GLY A 91 -10.28 -6.72 -15.53
N TRP A 92 -10.72 -7.80 -14.91
CA TRP A 92 -10.18 -9.14 -15.10
C TRP A 92 -10.34 -9.70 -16.52
N ALA A 93 -11.42 -9.31 -17.21
CA ALA A 93 -11.60 -9.70 -18.61
C ALA A 93 -10.48 -9.12 -19.48
N CYS A 94 -9.99 -7.93 -19.13
CA CYS A 94 -8.88 -7.28 -19.80
C CYS A 94 -7.57 -8.02 -19.58
N LEU A 95 -7.23 -8.34 -18.33
CA LEU A 95 -6.03 -9.12 -18.04
C LEU A 95 -6.07 -10.49 -18.74
N GLY A 96 -7.20 -11.20 -18.67
CA GLY A 96 -7.37 -12.51 -19.31
C GLY A 96 -7.32 -12.44 -20.85
N SER A 97 -7.72 -11.32 -21.46
CA SER A 97 -7.56 -11.10 -22.90
C SER A 97 -6.13 -10.74 -23.29
N LEU A 98 -5.36 -10.11 -22.40
CA LEU A 98 -4.00 -9.65 -22.65
C LEU A 98 -2.98 -10.78 -22.56
N MET A 99 -3.00 -11.57 -21.47
CA MET A 99 -1.95 -12.56 -21.18
C MET A 99 -1.69 -13.57 -22.33
N PRO A 100 -2.71 -14.08 -23.05
CA PRO A 100 -2.50 -14.98 -24.19
C PRO A 100 -1.79 -14.33 -25.39
N HIS A 101 -1.65 -13.00 -25.41
CA HIS A 101 -0.99 -12.22 -26.46
C HIS A 101 0.32 -11.58 -26.01
N CYS A 102 0.79 -11.93 -24.80
CA CYS A 102 2.06 -11.50 -24.26
C CYS A 102 3.11 -12.62 -24.35
N ASP A 103 4.32 -12.29 -24.83
CA ASP A 103 5.48 -13.17 -24.82
C ASP A 103 6.52 -12.68 -23.79
N ALA A 104 6.80 -13.52 -22.79
CA ALA A 104 7.70 -13.22 -21.69
C ALA A 104 9.17 -13.64 -21.93
N THR A 105 9.53 -14.05 -23.14
CA THR A 105 10.86 -14.60 -23.45
C THR A 105 11.98 -13.59 -23.18
N ALA A 106 11.84 -12.35 -23.68
CA ALA A 106 12.82 -11.29 -23.45
C ALA A 106 12.89 -10.88 -21.97
N LEU A 107 11.74 -10.80 -21.29
CA LEU A 107 11.66 -10.56 -19.85
C LEU A 107 12.42 -11.63 -19.05
N SER A 108 12.17 -12.91 -19.33
CA SER A 108 12.85 -14.03 -18.69
C SER A 108 14.38 -13.97 -18.84
N MET A 109 14.87 -13.69 -20.05
CA MET A 109 16.32 -13.54 -20.28
C MET A 109 16.89 -12.38 -19.48
N HIS A 110 16.21 -11.23 -19.46
CA HIS A 110 16.65 -10.04 -18.73
C HIS A 110 16.73 -10.30 -17.22
N LEU A 111 15.67 -10.87 -16.64
CA LEU A 111 15.61 -11.19 -15.20
C LEU A 111 16.73 -12.15 -14.75
N ARG A 112 17.28 -12.95 -15.67
CA ARG A 112 18.38 -13.90 -15.40
C ARG A 112 19.77 -13.33 -15.70
N SER A 113 19.85 -12.20 -16.41
CA SER A 113 21.13 -11.62 -16.86
C SER A 113 21.85 -10.75 -15.83
N SER A 114 21.16 -10.36 -14.75
CA SER A 114 21.66 -9.42 -13.73
C SER A 114 21.24 -9.86 -12.33
N SER A 115 22.01 -9.46 -11.32
CA SER A 115 21.63 -9.59 -9.91
C SER A 115 20.64 -8.52 -9.47
N THR A 116 20.50 -7.42 -10.24
CA THR A 116 19.61 -6.29 -9.97
C THR A 116 18.79 -5.92 -11.21
N PRO A 117 18.05 -6.88 -11.81
CA PRO A 117 17.40 -6.67 -13.10
C PRO A 117 16.34 -5.58 -13.07
N LEU A 118 15.67 -5.35 -11.94
CA LEU A 118 14.65 -4.29 -11.81
C LEU A 118 15.31 -2.91 -11.74
N ALA A 119 16.39 -2.74 -10.97
CA ALA A 119 17.16 -1.50 -10.96
C ALA A 119 17.75 -1.16 -12.33
N ASP A 120 18.18 -2.17 -13.10
CA ASP A 120 18.66 -1.98 -14.47
C ASP A 120 17.56 -1.45 -15.40
N LEU A 121 16.35 -2.01 -15.32
CA LEU A 121 15.19 -1.50 -16.05
C LEU A 121 14.83 -0.08 -15.60
N HIS A 122 14.84 0.16 -14.29
CA HIS A 122 14.52 1.48 -13.75
C HIS A 122 15.48 2.56 -14.28
N LYS A 123 16.79 2.25 -14.33
CA LYS A 123 17.79 3.16 -14.89
C LYS A 123 17.58 3.43 -16.38
N GLN A 124 17.11 2.44 -17.14
CA GLN A 124 16.90 2.56 -18.57
C GLN A 124 15.57 3.23 -18.94
N PHE A 125 14.52 2.99 -18.14
CA PHE A 125 13.13 3.32 -18.46
C PHE A 125 12.43 4.09 -17.33
N SER A 126 13.17 4.88 -16.53
CA SER A 126 12.58 5.78 -15.54
C SER A 126 11.59 6.72 -16.21
N GLY A 127 10.32 6.71 -15.79
CA GLY A 127 9.27 7.54 -16.38
C GLY A 127 8.61 6.96 -17.64
N ALA A 128 8.89 5.69 -17.99
CA ALA A 128 8.11 5.00 -19.00
C ALA A 128 6.62 4.90 -18.59
N ALA A 129 5.74 4.88 -19.57
CA ALA A 129 4.33 4.54 -19.42
C ALA A 129 4.05 3.24 -20.17
N ASN A 130 3.08 2.46 -19.68
CA ASN A 130 2.64 1.27 -20.39
C ASN A 130 1.11 1.28 -20.49
N PRO A 131 0.54 1.41 -21.71
CA PRO A 131 -0.91 1.57 -21.87
C PRO A 131 -1.74 0.47 -21.22
N TRP A 132 -1.21 -0.76 -21.14
CA TRP A 132 -1.90 -1.87 -20.49
C TRP A 132 -1.84 -1.78 -18.96
N VAL A 133 -0.68 -1.44 -18.40
CA VAL A 133 -0.53 -1.24 -16.95
C VAL A 133 -1.37 -0.05 -16.51
N ASP A 134 -1.32 1.06 -17.24
CA ASP A 134 -2.13 2.26 -17.04
C ASP A 134 -3.61 1.88 -16.98
N HIS A 135 -4.08 1.17 -18.00
CA HIS A 135 -5.47 0.77 -18.10
C HIS A 135 -5.90 -0.21 -17.02
N LEU A 136 -5.07 -1.17 -16.65
CA LEU A 136 -5.33 -2.15 -15.59
C LEU A 136 -5.17 -1.55 -14.17
N SER A 137 -4.65 -0.34 -14.06
CA SER A 137 -4.56 0.45 -12.83
C SER A 137 -5.68 1.47 -12.66
N MET A 138 -6.55 1.66 -13.67
CA MET A 138 -7.63 2.64 -13.60
C MET A 138 -8.77 2.20 -12.67
N GLY A 139 -9.28 3.15 -11.88
CA GLY A 139 -10.35 2.92 -10.92
C GLY A 139 -9.84 2.36 -9.58
N ASP A 140 -10.67 1.58 -8.91
CA ASP A 140 -10.34 0.94 -7.63
C ASP A 140 -10.60 -0.57 -7.69
N VAL A 141 -10.30 -1.26 -6.60
CA VAL A 141 -10.65 -2.65 -6.35
C VAL A 141 -12.14 -2.87 -6.63
N GLY A 142 -12.46 -3.88 -7.44
CA GLY A 142 -13.84 -4.17 -7.87
C GLY A 142 -14.41 -3.26 -8.96
N THR A 143 -13.75 -2.14 -9.32
CA THR A 143 -14.24 -1.19 -10.34
C THR A 143 -13.34 -1.05 -11.57
N GLY A 144 -12.17 -1.68 -11.58
CA GLY A 144 -11.32 -1.77 -12.77
C GLY A 144 -9.84 -2.00 -12.48
N ASN A 145 -9.38 -1.60 -11.30
CA ASN A 145 -7.96 -1.63 -10.94
C ASN A 145 -7.54 -3.02 -10.48
N ILE A 146 -7.10 -3.84 -11.43
CA ILE A 146 -6.71 -5.23 -11.18
C ILE A 146 -5.39 -5.31 -10.45
N ILE A 147 -4.48 -4.38 -10.70
CA ILE A 147 -3.17 -4.35 -10.02
C ILE A 147 -3.39 -4.13 -8.52
N LYS A 148 -4.19 -3.13 -8.14
CA LYS A 148 -4.56 -2.88 -6.74
C LYS A 148 -5.39 -4.02 -6.17
N GLN A 149 -6.25 -4.66 -6.97
CA GLN A 149 -7.01 -5.82 -6.50
C GLN A 149 -6.11 -7.01 -6.17
N ILE A 150 -5.17 -7.40 -7.04
CA ILE A 150 -4.21 -8.49 -6.75
C ILE A 150 -3.40 -8.16 -5.50
N PHE A 151 -2.92 -6.92 -5.40
CA PHE A 151 -2.21 -6.42 -4.22
C PHE A 151 -3.05 -6.61 -2.95
N GLN A 152 -4.29 -6.14 -2.96
CA GLN A 152 -5.14 -6.18 -1.77
C GLN A 152 -5.59 -7.59 -1.40
N GLU A 153 -5.82 -8.46 -2.39
CA GLU A 153 -6.11 -9.87 -2.11
C GLU A 153 -4.93 -10.55 -1.37
N LEU A 154 -3.69 -10.30 -1.80
CA LEU A 154 -2.48 -10.80 -1.14
C LEU A 154 -2.23 -10.19 0.23
N TYR A 155 -2.39 -8.87 0.34
CA TYR A 155 -2.07 -8.15 1.57
C TYR A 155 -3.07 -8.46 2.68
N LEU A 156 -4.37 -8.33 2.38
CA LEU A 156 -5.43 -8.52 3.35
C LEU A 156 -5.74 -10.01 3.59
N GLY A 157 -5.49 -10.87 2.62
CA GLY A 157 -5.95 -12.25 2.66
C GLY A 157 -7.46 -12.38 2.48
N GLN A 158 -7.95 -13.62 2.42
CA GLN A 158 -9.33 -13.90 2.01
C GLN A 158 -10.38 -13.20 2.88
N ASP A 159 -10.27 -13.31 4.20
CA ASP A 159 -11.32 -12.89 5.12
C ASP A 159 -11.40 -11.37 5.24
N LEU A 160 -10.26 -10.70 5.45
CA LEU A 160 -10.21 -9.24 5.57
C LEU A 160 -10.48 -8.54 4.23
N PHE A 161 -10.06 -9.13 3.11
CA PHE A 161 -10.43 -8.64 1.78
C PHE A 161 -11.94 -8.64 1.60
N ARG A 162 -12.61 -9.76 1.93
CA ARG A 162 -14.07 -9.88 1.82
C ARG A 162 -14.80 -8.89 2.72
N GLN A 163 -14.30 -8.66 3.93
CA GLN A 163 -14.86 -7.66 4.84
C GLN A 163 -14.70 -6.24 4.31
N THR A 164 -13.53 -5.92 3.74
CA THR A 164 -13.22 -4.58 3.23
C THR A 164 -13.97 -4.26 1.94
N TYR A 165 -14.00 -5.20 0.98
CA TYR A 165 -14.51 -4.93 -0.37
C TYR A 165 -15.89 -5.55 -0.66
N GLY A 166 -16.41 -6.41 0.22
CA GLY A 166 -17.76 -6.98 0.10
C GLY A 166 -17.90 -8.11 -0.93
N PHE A 167 -16.79 -8.59 -1.52
CA PHE A 167 -16.79 -9.72 -2.45
C PHE A 167 -15.60 -10.65 -2.22
N VAL A 168 -15.65 -11.86 -2.77
CA VAL A 168 -14.59 -12.87 -2.58
C VAL A 168 -13.35 -12.56 -3.43
N PRO A 169 -12.14 -12.84 -2.94
CA PRO A 169 -10.93 -12.72 -3.75
C PRO A 169 -10.99 -13.65 -4.96
N ARG A 170 -10.31 -13.27 -6.04
CA ARG A 170 -10.28 -14.03 -7.29
C ARG A 170 -9.05 -14.92 -7.42
N ILE A 171 -7.89 -14.46 -6.96
CA ILE A 171 -6.60 -15.14 -7.14
C ILE A 171 -6.02 -15.65 -5.83
N HIS A 172 -6.12 -14.89 -4.74
CA HIS A 172 -5.55 -15.31 -3.44
C HIS A 172 -6.61 -15.66 -2.42
N GLY A 173 -6.73 -16.95 -2.10
CA GLY A 173 -7.68 -17.48 -1.10
C GLY A 173 -7.04 -17.84 0.24
N GLY A 174 -5.82 -17.35 0.53
CA GLY A 174 -5.08 -17.68 1.74
C GLY A 174 -5.10 -16.58 2.81
N GLU A 175 -4.27 -16.77 3.84
CA GLU A 175 -3.96 -15.74 4.84
C GLU A 175 -3.30 -14.52 4.21
N GLY A 176 -3.49 -13.35 4.83
CA GLY A 176 -2.92 -12.10 4.34
C GLY A 176 -1.48 -11.90 4.80
N LEU A 177 -0.67 -11.22 4.00
CA LEU A 177 0.66 -10.79 4.43
C LEU A 177 0.58 -9.77 5.59
N ILE A 178 -0.55 -9.07 5.77
CA ILE A 178 -0.82 -8.22 6.94
C ILE A 178 -0.79 -9.03 8.27
N ASP A 179 -1.09 -10.33 8.23
CA ASP A 179 -1.07 -11.20 9.41
C ASP A 179 0.35 -11.61 9.82
N GLN A 180 1.35 -11.35 8.99
CA GLN A 180 2.76 -11.64 9.27
C GLN A 180 3.49 -10.48 9.94
N GLU A 181 2.83 -9.32 10.06
CA GLU A 181 3.40 -8.13 10.70
C GLU A 181 3.68 -8.36 12.18
N SER A 182 4.44 -7.48 12.84
CA SER A 182 4.73 -7.63 14.27
C SER A 182 4.75 -6.29 15.00
N LEU A 183 4.75 -6.30 16.34
CA LEU A 183 4.87 -5.07 17.12
C LEU A 183 6.34 -4.64 17.24
N LEU A 184 6.63 -3.39 16.90
CA LEU A 184 7.92 -2.75 17.19
C LEU A 184 7.99 -2.29 18.65
N ILE A 185 6.86 -1.86 19.20
CA ILE A 185 6.75 -1.40 20.59
C ILE A 185 5.97 -2.44 21.41
N PRO A 186 6.53 -2.95 22.52
CA PRO A 186 5.81 -3.89 23.37
C PRO A 186 4.50 -3.31 23.90
N LYS A 187 3.42 -4.12 23.89
CA LYS A 187 2.09 -3.75 24.41
C LYS A 187 2.11 -3.11 25.82
N SER A 188 3.05 -3.54 26.67
CA SER A 188 3.22 -3.02 28.03
C SER A 188 3.59 -1.52 28.08
N VAL A 189 4.22 -1.00 27.03
CA VAL A 189 4.55 0.43 26.89
C VAL A 189 3.28 1.24 26.67
N PHE A 190 2.40 0.84 25.74
CA PHE A 190 1.11 1.50 25.52
C PHE A 190 0.25 1.47 26.79
N LYS A 191 0.19 0.34 27.49
CA LYS A 191 -0.50 0.21 28.78
C LYS A 191 0.03 1.20 29.83
N ARG A 192 1.35 1.42 29.88
CA ARG A 192 1.96 2.40 30.79
C ARG A 192 1.64 3.83 30.39
N LEU A 193 1.79 4.17 29.10
CA LEU A 193 1.56 5.52 28.60
C LEU A 193 0.08 5.93 28.76
N ALA A 194 -0.86 5.03 28.47
CA ALA A 194 -2.29 5.29 28.58
C ALA A 194 -2.76 5.60 30.03
N LYS A 195 -1.98 5.28 31.06
CA LYS A 195 -2.29 5.64 32.45
C LYS A 195 -2.19 7.14 32.70
N THR A 196 -1.21 7.80 32.07
CA THR A 196 -0.84 9.19 32.34
C THR A 196 -1.07 10.11 31.15
N HIS A 197 -1.19 9.56 29.94
CA HIS A 197 -1.31 10.29 28.68
C HIS A 197 -2.54 9.84 27.89
N ARG A 198 -3.01 10.70 26.99
CA ARG A 198 -3.98 10.35 25.96
C ARG A 198 -3.20 9.87 24.74
N LEU A 199 -3.58 8.72 24.19
CA LEU A 199 -2.95 8.18 23.00
C LEU A 199 -3.92 8.31 21.83
N ALA A 200 -3.40 8.73 20.69
CA ALA A 200 -4.13 8.81 19.43
C ALA A 200 -3.29 8.19 18.31
N LEU A 201 -3.97 7.81 17.24
CA LEU A 201 -3.38 7.25 16.03
C LEU A 201 -3.69 8.20 14.86
N ALA A 202 -2.68 8.48 14.05
CA ALA A 202 -2.80 9.18 12.76
C ALA A 202 -1.97 8.41 11.74
N THR A 203 -2.62 7.67 10.84
CA THR A 203 -1.93 6.72 9.94
C THR A 203 -2.41 6.83 8.50
N GLY A 204 -1.50 6.53 7.55
CA GLY A 204 -1.83 6.41 6.13
C GLY A 204 -2.53 5.09 5.76
N ARG A 205 -2.69 4.15 6.70
CA ARG A 205 -3.50 2.95 6.46
C ARG A 205 -4.99 3.32 6.28
N PRO A 206 -5.72 2.64 5.39
CA PRO A 206 -7.18 2.60 5.42
C PRO A 206 -7.71 2.12 6.78
N ARG A 207 -8.95 2.49 7.10
CA ARG A 207 -9.53 2.20 8.42
C ARG A 207 -9.54 0.70 8.74
N SER A 208 -9.97 -0.13 7.80
CA SER A 208 -10.04 -1.59 8.01
C SER A 208 -8.67 -2.21 8.30
N GLU A 209 -7.61 -1.73 7.65
CA GLU A 209 -6.23 -2.19 7.84
C GLU A 209 -5.67 -1.75 9.20
N ALA A 210 -5.94 -0.50 9.60
CA ALA A 210 -5.54 0.02 10.90
C ALA A 210 -6.28 -0.68 12.05
N GLU A 211 -7.59 -0.86 11.93
CA GLU A 211 -8.42 -1.57 12.91
C GLU A 211 -8.01 -3.05 13.04
N HIS A 212 -7.69 -3.71 11.92
CA HIS A 212 -7.17 -5.09 11.94
C HIS A 212 -5.91 -5.20 12.79
N ALA A 213 -4.92 -4.34 12.54
CA ALA A 213 -3.67 -4.32 13.31
C ALA A 213 -3.91 -4.03 14.79
N LEU A 214 -4.72 -3.01 15.12
CA LEU A 214 -5.05 -2.66 16.50
C LEU A 214 -5.76 -3.81 17.23
N ASN A 215 -6.68 -4.51 16.56
CA ASN A 215 -7.41 -5.63 17.15
C ASN A 215 -6.50 -6.84 17.36
N ARG A 216 -5.71 -7.19 16.35
CA ARG A 216 -4.80 -8.34 16.38
C ARG A 216 -3.76 -8.23 17.49
N PHE A 217 -3.27 -7.01 17.75
CA PHE A 217 -2.32 -6.73 18.82
C PHE A 217 -2.97 -6.28 20.13
N GLU A 218 -4.31 -6.28 20.20
CA GLU A 218 -5.10 -5.89 21.37
C GLU A 218 -4.76 -4.48 21.90
N LEU A 219 -4.56 -3.52 20.98
CA LEU A 219 -4.22 -2.12 21.25
C LEU A 219 -5.40 -1.15 21.14
N GLN A 220 -6.52 -1.57 20.56
CA GLN A 220 -7.73 -0.78 20.34
C GLN A 220 -8.24 -0.07 21.62
N THR A 221 -8.02 -0.66 22.79
CA THR A 221 -8.44 -0.05 24.07
C THR A 221 -7.60 1.16 24.50
N TYR A 222 -6.38 1.32 23.94
CA TYR A 222 -5.47 2.40 24.28
C TYR A 222 -5.63 3.61 23.37
N PHE A 223 -6.00 3.40 22.10
CA PHE A 223 -6.16 4.45 21.09
C PHE A 223 -7.63 4.81 20.94
N LYS A 224 -8.07 5.86 21.64
CA LYS A 224 -9.48 6.31 21.60
C LYS A 224 -9.79 7.28 20.46
N ILE A 225 -8.75 7.86 19.87
CA ILE A 225 -8.85 8.79 18.76
C ILE A 225 -7.98 8.21 17.65
N THR A 226 -8.60 7.89 16.53
CA THR A 226 -7.95 7.23 15.39
C THR A 226 -8.35 7.98 14.12
N TYR A 227 -7.38 8.54 13.43
CA TYR A 227 -7.52 9.10 12.09
C TYR A 227 -6.68 8.25 11.12
N THR A 228 -7.29 7.93 9.99
CA THR A 228 -6.82 7.01 8.97
C THR A 228 -6.94 7.67 7.60
N LEU A 229 -6.46 7.00 6.55
CA LEU A 229 -6.60 7.49 5.18
C LEU A 229 -8.07 7.77 4.80
N ASP A 230 -9.00 6.98 5.31
CA ASP A 230 -10.42 7.13 5.04
C ASP A 230 -10.96 8.50 5.47
N GLU A 231 -10.50 9.05 6.60
CA GLU A 231 -10.88 10.40 7.05
C GLU A 231 -10.33 11.49 6.12
N CYS A 232 -9.09 11.35 5.65
CA CYS A 232 -8.51 12.27 4.66
C CYS A 232 -9.34 12.27 3.37
N LEU A 233 -9.59 11.08 2.80
CA LEU A 233 -10.35 10.94 1.55
C LEU A 233 -11.79 11.44 1.67
N ALA A 234 -12.43 11.22 2.82
CA ALA A 234 -13.77 11.71 3.08
C ALA A 234 -13.81 13.25 3.12
N GLU A 235 -12.83 13.89 3.74
CA GLU A 235 -12.78 15.35 3.80
C GLU A 235 -12.33 15.98 2.47
N GLU A 236 -11.38 15.39 1.75
CA GLU A 236 -11.01 15.82 0.39
C GLU A 236 -12.25 15.83 -0.53
N LYS A 237 -13.05 14.76 -0.48
CA LYS A 237 -14.31 14.66 -1.21
C LYS A 237 -15.30 15.76 -0.81
N ASN A 238 -15.46 16.01 0.49
CA ASN A 238 -16.34 17.04 1.03
C ASN A 238 -15.95 18.45 0.56
N ILE A 239 -14.65 18.76 0.55
CA ILE A 239 -14.11 20.02 0.05
C ILE A 239 -14.38 20.15 -1.44
N TYR A 240 -14.06 19.12 -2.22
CA TYR A 240 -14.31 19.11 -3.66
C TYR A 240 -15.80 19.34 -3.99
N GLU A 241 -16.72 18.68 -3.28
CA GLU A 241 -18.16 18.86 -3.48
C GLU A 241 -18.65 20.27 -3.14
N LYS A 242 -17.98 20.99 -2.22
CA LYS A 242 -18.36 22.35 -1.78
C LYS A 242 -17.74 23.46 -2.61
N SER A 243 -16.45 23.34 -2.96
CA SER A 243 -15.68 24.42 -3.60
C SER A 243 -15.17 24.08 -5.00
N GLY A 244 -15.22 22.80 -5.41
CA GLY A 244 -14.58 22.31 -6.63
C GLY A 244 -13.05 22.21 -6.54
N GLU A 245 -12.48 22.51 -5.37
CA GLU A 245 -11.04 22.45 -5.13
C GLU A 245 -10.58 21.01 -4.89
N VAL A 246 -9.45 20.65 -5.49
CA VAL A 246 -8.81 19.35 -5.28
C VAL A 246 -7.65 19.55 -4.31
N LEU A 247 -7.74 18.93 -3.13
CA LEU A 247 -6.71 18.95 -2.11
C LEU A 247 -6.24 17.53 -1.80
N HIS A 248 -5.03 17.43 -1.22
CA HIS A 248 -4.48 16.20 -0.70
C HIS A 248 -4.19 16.40 0.79
N LEU A 249 -5.04 15.83 1.64
CA LEU A 249 -5.03 15.92 3.10
C LEU A 249 -4.28 14.75 3.76
N SER A 250 -3.80 13.81 2.96
CA SER A 250 -2.85 12.78 3.42
C SER A 250 -1.51 13.41 3.81
N LYS A 251 -0.69 12.68 4.59
CA LYS A 251 0.67 13.11 4.93
C LYS A 251 1.43 13.55 3.66
N PRO A 252 2.22 14.63 3.69
CA PRO A 252 2.63 15.40 4.88
C PRO A 252 1.63 16.46 5.37
N HIS A 253 0.41 16.54 4.81
CA HIS A 253 -0.57 17.52 5.27
C HIS A 253 -0.98 17.25 6.74
N PRO A 254 -1.04 18.26 7.63
CA PRO A 254 -1.25 18.08 9.07
C PRO A 254 -2.70 17.75 9.48
N PHE A 255 -3.61 17.55 8.52
CA PHE A 255 -5.06 17.43 8.73
C PHE A 255 -5.43 16.44 9.84
N MET A 256 -4.83 15.23 9.81
CA MET A 256 -5.12 14.22 10.84
C MET A 256 -4.71 14.70 12.24
N LEU A 257 -3.58 15.40 12.36
CA LEU A 257 -3.10 15.90 13.65
C LEU A 257 -3.99 17.02 14.18
N ASP A 258 -4.38 17.96 13.31
CA ASP A 258 -5.31 19.04 13.64
C ASP A 258 -6.65 18.48 14.10
N ALA A 259 -7.18 17.49 13.38
CA ALA A 259 -8.44 16.85 13.70
C ALA A 259 -8.39 16.05 15.01
N VAL A 260 -7.27 15.38 15.32
CA VAL A 260 -7.06 14.73 16.63
C VAL A 260 -7.09 15.76 17.77
N VAL A 261 -6.45 16.92 17.58
CA VAL A 261 -6.42 17.99 18.59
C VAL A 261 -7.81 18.59 18.78
N GLU A 262 -8.54 18.88 17.69
CA GLU A 262 -9.90 19.40 17.73
C GLU A 262 -10.88 18.43 18.40
N TYR A 263 -10.77 17.13 18.10
CA TYR A 263 -11.56 16.09 18.75
C TYR A 263 -11.33 16.04 20.27
N SER A 264 -10.12 16.39 20.72
CA SER A 264 -9.79 16.45 22.13
C SER A 264 -10.35 17.73 22.78
N SER A 265 -11.65 17.74 23.07
CA SER A 265 -12.42 18.82 23.72
C SER A 265 -11.93 19.28 25.11
N GLU A 266 -10.89 18.66 25.67
CA GLU A 266 -10.31 18.98 26.97
C GLU A 266 -9.04 19.83 26.81
N LYS A 267 -8.71 20.65 27.82
CA LYS A 267 -7.40 21.32 27.87
C LYS A 267 -6.28 20.27 27.89
N LEU A 268 -5.52 20.18 26.81
CA LEU A 268 -4.36 19.31 26.71
C LEU A 268 -3.12 19.99 27.29
N GLY A 269 -2.22 19.17 27.83
CA GLY A 269 -0.84 19.60 28.10
C GLY A 269 -0.02 19.64 26.80
N ASN A 270 1.25 19.26 26.88
CA ASN A 270 2.11 19.16 25.71
C ASN A 270 1.58 18.12 24.70
N LEU A 271 1.81 18.40 23.42
CA LEU A 271 1.47 17.54 22.28
C LEU A 271 2.75 16.91 21.73
N PHE A 272 2.70 15.62 21.42
CA PHE A 272 3.81 14.88 20.80
C PHE A 272 3.28 14.09 19.63
N TYR A 273 4.07 14.02 18.56
CA TYR A 273 3.86 13.11 17.45
C TYR A 273 5.07 12.17 17.33
N ILE A 274 4.82 10.90 17.02
CA ILE A 274 5.84 9.87 16.85
C ILE A 274 5.63 9.25 15.48
N GLY A 275 6.54 9.55 14.54
CA GLY A 275 6.60 9.03 13.18
C GLY A 275 8.01 8.52 12.86
N ASP A 276 8.16 7.77 11.76
CA ASP A 276 9.44 7.22 11.29
C ASP A 276 9.90 7.81 9.95
N MET A 277 9.00 8.46 9.20
CA MET A 277 9.28 8.99 7.87
C MET A 277 9.57 10.50 7.89
N PRO A 278 10.34 11.03 6.92
CA PRO A 278 10.51 12.48 6.77
C PRO A 278 9.19 13.24 6.65
N ASP A 279 8.19 12.64 5.99
CA ASP A 279 6.85 13.22 5.79
C ASP A 279 6.08 13.41 7.11
N ASP A 280 6.48 12.71 8.18
CA ASP A 280 5.92 12.89 9.53
C ASP A 280 6.45 14.15 10.23
N MET A 281 7.54 14.74 9.73
CA MET A 281 8.25 15.85 10.35
C MET A 281 8.00 17.20 9.68
N LEU A 282 7.34 17.19 8.50
CA LEU A 282 7.04 18.37 7.67
C LEU A 282 5.70 19.00 8.08
#